data_AF-A0A238Z7T0-F1
#
_entry.id   AF-A0A238Z7T0-F1
#
_cell.length_a   1.000
_cell.length_b   1.000
_cell.length_c   1.000
_cell.angle_alpha   90.00
_cell.angle_beta   90.00
_cell.angle_gamma   90.00
#
_symmetry.space_group_name_H-M   'P 1'
#
loop_
_entity.id
_entity.type
_entity.pdbx_description
1 polymer ?
#
loop_
_entity_poly.entity_id
_entity_poly.type
_entity_poly.pdbx_seq_one_letter_code
_entity_poly.pdbx_strand_id
1 'polypeptide(L)'
;MLFAAGARLVMLGYLATMDMESGLGLRDNTAPMVVYLCALAALLAAGGVAVAVRRSRAARGAALCLAALLAWRTYTVGPVLHCWSYDAVSRADDGSYLCYDR
;
A
#
# COMPACT_ATOMS: atom_id res chain seq x y z
N MET A 1 -17.67 9.60 -5.19
CA MET A 1 -16.87 8.91 -6.22
C MET A 1 -15.40 8.81 -5.83
N LEU A 2 -14.72 9.92 -5.46
CA LEU A 2 -13.30 9.90 -5.07
C LEU A 2 -12.94 8.92 -3.93
N PHE A 3 -13.74 8.84 -2.87
CA PHE A 3 -13.49 7.89 -1.77
C PHE A 3 -13.64 6.42 -2.20
N ALA A 4 -14.59 6.11 -3.08
CA ALA A 4 -14.75 4.76 -3.62
C ALA A 4 -13.59 4.38 -4.56
N ALA A 5 -13.08 5.34 -5.33
CA ALA A 5 -11.88 5.16 -6.14
C ALA A 5 -10.63 4.93 -5.26
N GLY A 6 -10.47 5.72 -4.19
CA GLY A 6 -9.40 5.54 -3.20
C GLY A 6 -9.48 4.17 -2.50
N ALA A 7 -10.67 3.74 -2.08
CA ALA A 7 -10.86 2.42 -1.48
C ALA A 7 -10.52 1.27 -2.44
N ARG A 8 -10.89 1.38 -3.73
CA ARG A 8 -10.52 0.40 -4.75
C ARG A 8 -9.01 0.31 -4.97
N LEU A 9 -8.31 1.45 -4.96
CA LEU A 9 -6.85 1.47 -5.10
C LEU A 9 -6.15 0.82 -3.91
N VAL A 10 -6.65 1.03 -2.69
CA VAL A 10 -6.14 0.36 -1.49
C VAL A 10 -6.39 -1.16 -1.58
N MET A 11 -7.56 -1.60 -2.02
CA MET A 11 -7.86 -3.03 -2.23
C MET A 11 -6.95 -3.66 -3.30
N LEU A 12 -6.72 -2.97 -4.43
CA LEU A 12 -5.82 -3.43 -5.48
C LEU A 12 -4.38 -3.53 -4.96
N GLY A 13 -3.95 -2.55 -4.17
CA GLY A 13 -2.66 -2.62 -3.48
C GLY A 13 -2.57 -3.82 -2.53
N TYR A 14 -3.65 -4.17 -1.82
CA TYR A 14 -3.74 -5.37 -0.97
C TYR A 14 -3.60 -6.67 -1.76
N LEU A 15 -4.36 -6.81 -2.84
CA LEU A 15 -4.26 -7.95 -3.75
C LEU A 15 -2.84 -8.12 -4.32
N ALA A 16 -2.19 -7.02 -4.69
CA ALA A 16 -0.86 -7.06 -5.30
C ALA A 16 0.28 -7.53 -4.36
N THR A 17 0.10 -7.49 -3.03
CA THR A 17 1.12 -8.04 -2.09
C THR A 17 0.72 -9.32 -1.41
N MET A 18 -0.52 -9.81 -1.57
CA MET A 18 -0.91 -11.09 -0.95
C MET A 18 0.03 -12.21 -1.38
N ASP A 19 0.48 -12.16 -2.63
CA ASP A 19 1.49 -13.07 -3.14
C ASP A 19 2.84 -12.90 -2.43
N MET A 20 3.34 -11.68 -2.22
CA MET A 20 4.57 -11.45 -1.45
C MET A 20 4.48 -11.92 0.01
N GLU A 21 3.33 -11.73 0.66
CA GLU A 21 3.16 -12.03 2.08
C GLU A 21 3.00 -13.52 2.37
N SER A 22 2.63 -14.34 1.37
CA SER A 22 2.40 -15.79 1.49
C SER A 22 3.67 -16.64 1.73
N GLY A 23 4.85 -16.01 1.78
CA GLY A 23 6.04 -16.53 2.47
C GLY A 23 6.81 -17.67 1.80
N LEU A 24 6.28 -18.31 0.75
CA LEU A 24 6.95 -19.42 0.06
C LEU A 24 7.54 -18.96 -1.27
N GLY A 25 8.88 -19.00 -1.36
CA GLY A 25 9.66 -18.90 -2.60
C GLY A 25 10.17 -17.51 -2.98
N LEU A 26 10.88 -17.46 -4.10
CA LEU A 26 11.34 -16.25 -4.76
C LEU A 26 10.16 -15.62 -5.52
N ARG A 27 9.85 -14.34 -5.28
CA ARG A 27 8.69 -13.65 -5.88
C ARG A 27 9.08 -12.33 -6.49
N ASP A 28 8.30 -11.87 -7.46
CA ASP A 28 8.51 -10.59 -8.10
C ASP A 28 8.37 -9.44 -7.09
N ASN A 29 9.27 -8.47 -7.19
CA ASN A 29 9.23 -7.29 -6.34
C ASN A 29 8.15 -6.31 -6.82
N THR A 30 6.91 -6.50 -6.34
CA THR A 30 5.81 -5.55 -6.60
C THR A 30 5.80 -4.37 -5.61
N ALA A 31 6.78 -4.24 -4.72
CA ALA A 31 6.82 -3.18 -3.72
C ALA A 31 6.85 -1.77 -4.33
N PRO A 32 7.61 -1.50 -5.41
CA PRO A 32 7.57 -0.20 -6.08
C PRO A 32 6.16 0.15 -6.57
N MET A 33 5.48 -0.81 -7.22
CA MET A 33 4.11 -0.65 -7.70
C MET A 33 3.14 -0.34 -6.57
N VAL A 34 3.25 -1.05 -5.45
CA VAL A 34 2.40 -0.85 -4.27
C VAL A 34 2.61 0.52 -3.64
N VAL A 35 3.85 1.01 -3.62
CA VAL A 35 4.17 2.36 -3.15
C VAL A 35 3.55 3.42 -4.05
N TYR A 36 3.61 3.26 -5.38
CA TYR A 36 2.92 4.18 -6.31
C TYR A 36 1.40 4.16 -6.12
N LEU A 37 0.80 2.98 -5.95
CA LEU A 37 -0.64 2.86 -5.67
C LEU A 37 -1.03 3.53 -4.35
N CYS A 38 -0.21 3.37 -3.30
CA CYS A 38 -0.42 4.01 -2.01
C CYS A 38 -0.27 5.53 -2.10
N ALA A 39 0.73 6.03 -2.83
CA ALA A 39 0.90 7.46 -3.07
C ALA A 39 -0.31 8.06 -3.81
N LEU A 40 -0.81 7.39 -4.85
CA LEU A 40 -1.98 7.83 -5.60
C LEU A 40 -3.26 7.82 -4.73
N ALA A 41 -3.43 6.80 -3.90
CA ALA A 41 -4.52 6.72 -2.93
C ALA A 41 -4.44 7.85 -1.89
N ALA A 42 -3.23 8.18 -1.41
CA ALA A 42 -3.00 9.29 -0.49
C ALA A 42 -3.35 10.64 -1.13
N LEU A 43 -2.97 10.88 -2.38
CA LEU A 43 -3.31 12.11 -3.13
C LEU A 43 -4.82 12.24 -3.33
N LEU A 44 -5.50 11.16 -3.71
CA LEU A 44 -6.96 11.15 -3.88
C LEU A 44 -7.68 11.35 -2.54
N ALA A 45 -7.15 10.77 -1.45
CA ALA A 45 -7.66 10.99 -0.10
C ALA A 45 -7.46 12.45 0.32
N ALA A 46 -6.29 13.05 0.09
CA ALA A 46 -6.01 14.45 0.39
C ALA A 46 -6.93 15.41 -0.39
N GLY A 47 -7.10 15.17 -1.70
CA GLY A 47 -8.03 15.93 -2.55
C GLY A 47 -9.49 15.77 -2.11
N GLY A 48 -9.90 14.54 -1.76
CA GLY A 48 -11.24 14.26 -1.23
C GLY A 48 -11.49 14.90 0.14
N VAL A 49 -10.48 14.90 1.01
CA VAL A 49 -10.50 15.52 2.35
C VAL A 49 -10.65 17.03 2.24
N ALA A 50 -9.86 17.68 1.39
CA ALA A 50 -9.91 19.13 1.18
C ALA A 50 -11.31 19.62 0.78
N VAL A 51 -12.04 18.83 0.00
CA VAL A 51 -13.39 19.16 -0.49
C VAL A 51 -14.51 18.68 0.45
N ALA A 52 -14.35 17.52 1.11
CA ALA A 52 -15.46 16.84 1.82
C ALA A 52 -15.46 17.02 3.35
N VAL A 53 -14.32 17.30 4.00
CA VAL A 53 -14.23 17.44 5.48
C VAL A 53 -15.01 18.63 6.01
N ARG A 54 -15.27 19.62 5.15
CA ARG A 54 -16.12 20.78 5.47
C ARG A 54 -17.62 20.46 5.47
N ARG A 55 -18.05 19.34 4.88
CA ARG A 55 -19.47 19.09 4.55
C ARG A 55 -20.10 17.88 5.25
N SER A 56 -19.33 16.88 5.70
CA SER A 56 -19.91 15.67 6.31
C SER A 56 -19.00 14.94 7.30
N ARG A 57 -19.57 14.47 8.42
CA ARG A 57 -18.89 13.60 9.40
C ARG A 57 -18.55 12.23 8.82
N ALA A 58 -19.36 11.70 7.90
CA ALA A 58 -19.09 10.43 7.22
C ALA A 58 -17.81 10.51 6.36
N ALA A 59 -17.56 11.65 5.71
CA ALA A 59 -16.34 11.88 4.92
C ALA A 59 -15.09 11.91 5.80
N ARG A 60 -15.19 12.42 7.04
CA ARG A 60 -14.08 12.36 8.02
C ARG A 60 -13.79 10.93 8.45
N GLY A 61 -14.82 10.13 8.72
CA GLY A 61 -14.67 8.71 9.04
C GLY A 61 -13.96 7.93 7.92
N ALA A 62 -14.41 8.12 6.67
CA ALA A 62 -13.78 7.50 5.51
C ALA A 62 -12.31 7.93 5.34
N ALA A 63 -12.01 9.21 5.57
CA ALA A 63 -10.63 9.72 5.52
C ALA A 63 -9.74 9.10 6.60
N LEU A 64 -10.23 8.96 7.84
CA LEU A 64 -9.49 8.31 8.92
C LEU A 64 -9.23 6.83 8.63
N CYS A 65 -10.22 6.10 8.10
CA CYS A 65 -10.02 4.71 7.69
C CYS A 65 -8.98 4.58 6.58
N LEU A 66 -9.03 5.47 5.57
CA LEU A 66 -8.02 5.51 4.49
C LEU A 66 -6.62 5.82 5.04
N ALA A 67 -6.51 6.79 5.95
CA ALA A 67 -5.24 7.12 6.58
C ALA A 67 -4.68 5.95 7.41
N ALA A 68 -5.54 5.26 8.17
CA ALA A 68 -5.14 4.07 8.93
C ALA A 68 -4.68 2.93 8.01
N LEU A 69 -5.38 2.68 6.90
CA LEU A 69 -4.99 1.67 5.92
C LEU A 69 -3.65 2.01 5.25
N LEU A 70 -3.43 3.29 4.90
CA LEU A 70 -2.16 3.76 4.36
C LEU A 70 -1.02 3.61 5.39
N ALA A 71 -1.25 3.98 6.65
CA ALA A 71 -0.25 3.83 7.71
C ALA A 71 0.11 2.36 7.95
N TRP A 72 -0.89 1.48 8.01
CA TRP A 72 -0.68 0.04 8.08
C TRP A 72 0.13 -0.46 6.88
N ARG A 73 -0.18 0.04 5.68
CA ARG A 73 0.53 -0.35 4.46
C ARG A 73 1.98 0.08 4.42
N THR A 74 2.26 1.31 4.82
CA THR A 74 3.64 1.80 4.92
C THR A 74 4.43 0.99 5.95
N TYR A 75 3.78 0.55 7.03
CA TYR A 75 4.40 -0.33 8.02
C TYR A 75 4.73 -1.72 7.46
N THR A 76 3.85 -2.33 6.66
CA THR A 76 4.09 -3.67 6.09
C THR A 76 5.03 -3.66 4.89
N VAL A 77 4.99 -2.62 4.06
CA VAL A 77 5.84 -2.48 2.86
C VAL A 77 7.19 -1.85 3.19
N GLY A 78 7.28 -1.10 4.30
CA GLY A 78 8.49 -0.42 4.76
C GLY A 78 9.74 -1.31 4.76
N PRO A 79 9.68 -2.53 5.32
CA PRO A 79 10.78 -3.47 5.29
C PRO A 79 11.22 -3.88 3.87
N VAL A 80 10.35 -3.88 2.86
CA VAL A 80 10.72 -4.25 1.48
C VAL A 80 11.37 -3.07 0.72
N LEU A 81 11.23 -1.83 1.20
CA LEU A 81 11.76 -0.64 0.51
C LEU A 81 13.28 -0.70 0.31
N HIS A 82 14.03 -1.39 1.17
CA HIS A 82 15.47 -1.56 0.96
C HIS A 82 15.81 -2.42 -0.27
N CYS A 83 14.86 -3.23 -0.73
CA CYS A 83 14.97 -4.03 -1.96
C CYS A 83 14.46 -3.27 -3.20
N TRP A 84 14.24 -1.95 -3.15
CA TRP A 84 13.59 -1.20 -4.24
C TRP A 84 14.22 -1.41 -5.63
N SER A 85 15.54 -1.55 -5.68
CA SER A 85 16.32 -1.70 -6.92
C SER A 85 16.38 -3.14 -7.46
N TYR A 86 15.78 -4.11 -6.77
CA TYR A 86 15.87 -5.54 -7.11
C TYR A 86 14.57 -6.03 -7.73
N ASP A 87 14.67 -6.95 -8.69
CA ASP A 87 13.52 -7.48 -9.42
C ASP A 87 12.77 -8.58 -8.65
N ALA A 88 13.43 -9.23 -7.68
CA ALA A 88 12.84 -10.31 -6.89
C ALA A 88 13.15 -10.21 -5.39
N VAL A 89 12.21 -10.71 -4.57
CA VAL A 89 12.33 -10.76 -3.12
C VAL A 89 11.88 -12.12 -2.58
N SER A 90 12.46 -12.55 -1.46
CA SER A 90 11.96 -13.68 -0.66
C SER A 90 11.82 -13.26 0.81
N ARG A 91 10.93 -13.93 1.55
CA ARG A 91 10.72 -13.67 2.98
C ARG A 91 11.53 -14.68 3.78
N ALA A 92 12.35 -14.20 4.69
CA ALA A 92 13.11 -15.02 5.62
C ALA A 92 12.27 -15.41 6.86
N ASP A 93 12.71 -16.44 7.58
CA ASP A 93 12.00 -16.97 8.76
C ASP A 93 11.93 -15.97 9.93
N ASP A 94 12.85 -15.01 9.97
CA ASP A 94 12.85 -13.90 10.93
C ASP A 94 11.91 -12.75 10.54
N GLY A 95 11.22 -12.89 9.40
CA GLY A 95 10.32 -11.89 8.84
C GLY A 95 11.00 -10.78 8.04
N SER A 96 12.32 -10.83 7.87
CA SER A 96 13.05 -9.93 6.98
C SER A 96 12.84 -10.30 5.51
N TYR A 97 13.20 -9.40 4.61
CA TYR A 97 13.15 -9.64 3.16
C TYR A 97 14.56 -9.73 2.60
N LEU A 98 14.80 -10.74 1.76
CA LEU A 98 16.04 -10.93 1.02
C LEU A 98 15.82 -10.45 -0.43
N CYS A 99 16.75 -9.67 -0.97
CA CYS A 99 16.65 -9.10 -2.30
C CYS A 99 17.52 -9.85 -3.32
N TYR A 100 17.00 -10.04 -4.54
CA TYR A 100 17.68 -10.75 -5.61
C TYR A 100 17.51 -10.03 -6.94
N ASP A 101 18.60 -9.91 -7.70
CA ASP A 101 18.55 -9.55 -9.12
C ASP A 101 18.39 -10.81 -9.95
N ARG A 102 17.60 -10.72 -11.03
CA ARG A 102 17.30 -11.84 -11.92
C ARG A 102 17.81 -11.58 -13.33
#